data_AF-A0A1S4DHR6-F1
#
_entry.id   AF-A0A1S4DHR6-F1
#
_cell.length_a   1.000
_cell.length_b   1.000
_cell.length_c   1.000
_cell.angle_alpha   90.00
_cell.angle_beta   90.00
_cell.angle_gamma   90.00
#
_symmetry.space_group_name_H-M   'P 1'
#
loop_
_entity.id
_entity.type
_entity.pdbx_description
1 polymer ?
#
loop_
_entity_poly.entity_id
_entity_poly.type
_entity_poly.pdbx_seq_one_letter_code
_entity_poly.pdbx_strand_id
1 'polypeptide(L)'
;MAESHNFCYGWRWSFASRAFFALPLLVLSFVLSETPRFLIKKGNMEEAKASLKMWSKCGAEAELQMFAGMMENEGKRKRKKLSHSPLLLLNILAQIFQQVLGLDSILFFGPLLLQSARYTYNASFVVPLSAEIVRAGVAGLTYLSYNFFG
;
A
#
# COMPACT_ATOMS: atom_id res chain seq x y z
N MET A 1 16.70 -17.96 36.38
CA MET A 1 16.22 -16.63 36.81
C MET A 1 16.23 -15.56 35.70
N ALA A 2 16.58 -15.88 34.45
CA ALA A 2 16.57 -14.91 33.34
C ALA A 2 15.24 -14.86 32.54
N GLU A 3 14.33 -15.83 32.72
CA GLU A 3 13.10 -15.91 31.91
C GLU A 3 11.96 -14.99 32.36
N SER A 4 11.93 -14.52 33.62
CA SER A 4 10.82 -13.71 34.14
C SER A 4 10.86 -12.24 33.70
N HIS A 5 12.02 -11.70 33.34
CA HIS A 5 12.15 -10.29 32.90
C HIS A 5 11.62 -10.04 31.48
N ASN A 6 11.72 -11.03 30.59
CA ASN A 6 11.29 -10.89 29.20
C ASN A 6 9.76 -10.81 29.06
N PHE A 7 9.00 -11.45 29.95
CA PHE A 7 7.52 -11.40 29.93
C PHE A 7 6.93 -10.06 30.37
N CYS A 8 7.58 -9.35 31.30
CA CYS A 8 7.04 -8.10 31.84
C CYS A 8 7.33 -6.88 30.92
N TYR A 9 8.47 -6.89 30.21
CA TYR A 9 8.91 -5.77 29.36
C TYR A 9 9.01 -6.07 27.86
N GLY A 10 8.96 -7.35 27.43
CA GLY A 10 9.14 -7.72 26.02
C GLY A 10 8.08 -7.10 25.08
N TRP A 11 6.82 -7.07 25.52
CA TRP A 11 5.73 -6.45 24.74
C TRP A 11 5.94 -4.95 24.52
N ARG A 12 6.54 -4.24 25.50
CA ARG A 12 6.85 -2.81 25.39
C ARG A 12 7.90 -2.59 24.31
N TRP A 13 8.89 -3.48 24.20
CA TRP A 13 9.87 -3.44 23.12
C TRP A 13 9.27 -3.74 21.75
N SER A 14 8.24 -4.59 21.64
CA SER A 14 7.50 -4.80 20.38
C SER A 14 6.73 -3.54 19.91
N PHE A 15 6.18 -2.75 20.84
CA PHE A 15 5.58 -1.47 20.49
C PHE A 15 6.64 -0.39 20.21
N ALA A 16 7.72 -0.37 20.99
CA ALA A 16 8.82 0.58 20.81
C ALA A 16 9.53 0.39 19.46
N SER A 17 9.69 -0.85 18.98
CA SER A 17 10.26 -1.10 17.64
C SER A 17 9.35 -0.60 16.52
N ARG A 18 8.02 -0.77 16.65
CA ARG A 18 7.06 -0.17 15.70
C ARG A 18 7.15 1.36 15.71
N ALA A 19 7.24 1.97 16.87
CA ALA A 19 7.43 3.41 17.00
C ALA A 19 8.75 3.86 16.35
N PHE A 20 9.84 3.11 16.56
CA PHE A 20 11.13 3.37 15.94
C PHE A 20 11.07 3.36 14.41
N PHE A 21 10.39 2.41 13.77
CA PHE A 21 10.21 2.41 12.31
C PHE A 21 9.25 3.52 11.81
N ALA A 22 8.28 3.92 12.62
CA ALA A 22 7.35 4.99 12.27
C ALA A 22 7.96 6.40 12.36
N LEU A 23 8.94 6.61 13.25
CA LEU A 23 9.55 7.93 13.47
C LEU A 23 10.23 8.50 12.20
N PRO A 24 11.07 7.77 11.46
CA PRO A 24 11.62 8.25 10.19
C PRO A 24 10.54 8.58 9.16
N LEU A 25 9.47 7.78 9.07
CA LEU A 25 8.35 8.06 8.17
C LEU A 25 7.61 9.34 8.54
N LEU A 26 7.45 9.59 9.85
CA LEU A 26 6.84 10.82 10.36
C LEU A 26 7.71 12.05 10.04
N VAL A 27 9.03 11.95 10.22
CA VAL A 27 9.97 13.02 9.84
C VAL A 27 9.95 13.24 8.33
N LEU A 28 9.97 12.17 7.54
CA LEU A 28 9.92 12.23 6.08
C LEU A 28 8.62 12.86 5.58
N SER A 29 7.50 12.65 6.28
CA SER A 29 6.21 13.26 5.94
C SER A 29 6.24 14.79 5.96
N PHE A 30 7.14 15.42 6.74
CA PHE A 30 7.31 16.88 6.71
C PHE A 30 8.16 17.36 5.52
N VAL A 31 9.01 16.49 4.97
CA VAL A 31 9.88 16.81 3.83
C VAL A 31 9.20 16.49 2.50
N LEU A 32 8.24 15.56 2.50
CA LEU A 32 7.54 15.12 1.30
C LEU A 32 6.55 16.19 0.84
N SER A 33 6.84 16.81 -0.32
CA SER A 33 5.92 17.75 -0.96
C SER A 33 4.56 17.10 -1.24
N GLU A 34 3.48 17.87 -1.08
CA GLU A 34 2.12 17.41 -1.34
C GLU A 34 1.97 16.95 -2.80
N THR A 35 1.20 15.89 -3.04
CA THR A 35 1.01 15.37 -4.40
C THR A 35 0.36 16.42 -5.32
N PRO A 36 0.80 16.58 -6.58
CA PRO A 36 0.30 17.61 -7.50
C PRO A 36 -1.20 17.50 -7.74
N ARG A 37 -1.76 16.28 -7.72
CA ARG A 37 -3.21 16.03 -7.81
C ARG A 37 -3.98 16.63 -6.63
N PHE A 38 -3.42 16.57 -5.43
CA PHE A 38 -4.04 17.16 -4.24
C PHE A 38 -4.05 18.70 -4.32
N LEU A 39 -2.93 19.29 -4.74
CA LEU A 39 -2.78 20.74 -4.92
C LEU A 39 -3.71 21.30 -6.02
N ILE A 40 -3.85 20.61 -7.15
CA ILE A 40 -4.80 20.97 -8.22
C ILE A 40 -6.24 20.95 -7.69
N LYS A 41 -6.61 19.94 -6.89
CA LYS A 41 -7.96 19.83 -6.31
C LYS A 41 -8.27 20.94 -5.29
N LYS A 42 -7.24 21.43 -4.59
CA LYS A 42 -7.34 22.56 -3.65
C LYS A 42 -7.38 23.92 -4.37
N GLY A 43 -7.14 23.93 -5.68
CA GLY A 43 -7.09 25.15 -6.51
C GLY A 43 -5.73 25.87 -6.48
N ASN A 44 -4.70 25.29 -5.85
CA ASN A 44 -3.38 25.90 -5.75
C ASN A 44 -2.46 25.45 -6.91
N MET A 45 -2.66 26.08 -8.07
CA MET A 45 -1.95 25.73 -9.31
C MET A 45 -0.46 26.09 -9.28
N GLU A 46 -0.05 27.09 -8.51
CA GLU A 46 1.35 27.50 -8.41
C GLU A 46 2.19 26.51 -7.59
N GLU A 47 1.69 26.08 -6.44
CA GLU A 47 2.34 25.02 -5.64
C GLU A 47 2.34 23.68 -6.39
N ALA A 48 1.27 23.38 -7.14
CA ALA A 48 1.23 22.18 -7.99
C ALA A 48 2.33 22.20 -9.07
N LYS A 49 2.57 23.37 -9.70
CA LYS A 49 3.68 23.55 -10.65
C LYS A 49 5.04 23.37 -9.99
N ALA A 50 5.24 23.93 -8.79
CA ALA A 50 6.49 23.80 -8.05
C ALA A 50 6.79 22.34 -7.67
N SER A 51 5.77 21.61 -7.18
CA SER A 51 5.90 20.19 -6.87
C SER A 51 6.14 19.35 -8.13
N LEU A 52 5.52 19.66 -9.27
CA LEU A 52 5.72 18.92 -10.51
C LEU A 52 7.11 19.18 -11.12
N LYS A 53 7.61 20.42 -11.02
CA LYS A 53 8.96 20.80 -11.47
C LYS A 53 10.07 20.11 -10.68
N MET A 54 9.82 19.76 -9.42
CA MET A 54 10.74 19.00 -8.58
C MET A 54 10.85 17.52 -9.04
N TRP A 55 9.81 16.98 -9.67
CA TRP A 55 9.76 15.59 -10.15
C TRP A 55 10.03 15.46 -11.67
N SER A 56 9.69 16.47 -12.47
CA SER A 56 9.77 16.46 -13.94
C SER A 56 10.76 17.53 -14.43
N LYS A 57 11.89 17.10 -15.02
CA LYS A 57 12.98 18.00 -15.47
C LYS A 57 12.66 18.81 -16.73
N CYS A 58 11.68 18.41 -17.54
CA CYS A 58 11.29 19.10 -18.78
C CYS A 58 9.78 19.04 -18.96
N GLY A 59 9.11 20.21 -19.06
CA GLY A 59 7.71 20.27 -19.52
C GLY A 59 6.62 20.26 -18.43
N ALA A 60 6.94 20.66 -17.20
CA ALA A 60 5.98 20.67 -16.08
C ALA A 60 4.67 21.45 -16.36
N GLU A 61 4.69 22.47 -17.22
CA GLU A 61 3.47 23.22 -17.56
C GLU A 61 2.51 22.46 -18.49
N ALA A 62 3.07 21.70 -19.45
CA ALA A 62 2.27 20.89 -20.37
C ALA A 62 1.66 19.69 -19.65
N GLU A 63 2.43 19.02 -18.78
CA GLU A 63 1.92 17.93 -17.94
C GLU A 63 0.84 18.42 -16.98
N LEU A 64 1.00 19.62 -16.39
CA LEU A 64 0.02 20.16 -15.46
C LEU A 64 -1.30 20.51 -16.15
N GLN A 65 -1.27 21.05 -17.37
CA GLN A 65 -2.49 21.28 -18.16
C GLN A 65 -3.16 19.97 -18.57
N MET A 66 -2.38 18.95 -18.98
CA MET A 66 -2.92 17.61 -19.23
C MET A 66 -3.57 17.01 -17.98
N PHE A 67 -2.90 17.08 -16.82
CA PHE A 67 -3.46 16.58 -15.56
C PHE A 67 -4.72 17.34 -15.14
N ALA A 68 -4.74 18.67 -15.27
CA ALA A 68 -5.93 19.47 -14.95
C ALA A 68 -7.12 19.11 -15.86
N GLY A 69 -6.89 18.97 -17.17
CA GLY A 69 -7.93 18.57 -18.13
C GLY A 69 -8.41 17.13 -17.95
N MET A 70 -7.52 16.21 -17.58
CA MET A 70 -7.90 14.84 -17.20
C MET A 70 -8.73 14.84 -15.91
N MET A 71 -8.32 15.59 -14.88
CA MET A 71 -9.01 15.64 -13.59
C MET A 71 -10.41 16.25 -13.68
N GLU A 72 -10.61 17.27 -14.52
CA GLU A 72 -11.94 17.85 -14.75
C GLU A 72 -12.90 16.85 -15.42
N ASN A 73 -12.40 16.09 -16.41
CA ASN A 73 -13.15 15.03 -17.06
C ASN A 73 -13.38 13.81 -16.14
N GLU A 74 -12.40 13.47 -15.31
CA GLU A 74 -12.51 12.39 -14.32
C GLU A 74 -13.53 12.71 -13.22
N GLY A 75 -13.60 13.95 -12.73
CA GLY A 75 -14.51 14.33 -11.64
C GLY A 75 -15.99 14.12 -11.99
N LYS A 76 -16.37 14.37 -13.26
CA LYS A 76 -17.73 14.16 -13.77
C LYS A 76 -17.98 12.69 -14.16
N ARG A 77 -16.96 11.95 -14.62
CA ARG A 77 -17.07 10.55 -15.06
C ARG A 77 -16.99 9.53 -13.90
N LYS A 78 -16.22 9.81 -12.84
CA LYS A 78 -15.97 8.92 -11.68
C LYS A 78 -17.24 8.62 -10.89
N ARG A 79 -18.13 9.61 -10.66
CA ARG A 79 -19.35 9.40 -9.89
C ARG A 79 -20.39 8.50 -10.58
N LYS A 80 -20.38 8.43 -11.92
CA LYS A 80 -21.26 7.56 -12.72
C LYS A 80 -20.67 6.18 -13.04
N LYS A 81 -19.34 6.04 -13.16
CA LYS A 81 -18.68 4.76 -13.47
C LYS A 81 -18.31 3.90 -12.26
N LEU A 82 -18.08 4.49 -11.07
CA LEU A 82 -17.65 3.72 -9.89
C LEU A 82 -18.68 2.67 -9.43
N SER A 83 -19.97 2.88 -9.73
CA SER A 83 -21.03 1.96 -9.34
C SER A 83 -21.23 0.78 -10.30
N HIS A 84 -20.63 0.81 -11.50
CA HIS A 84 -20.88 -0.18 -12.58
C HIS A 84 -19.62 -0.62 -13.34
N SER A 85 -18.41 -0.36 -12.82
CA SER A 85 -17.20 -0.86 -13.47
C SER A 85 -17.01 -2.35 -13.10
N PRO A 86 -17.13 -3.31 -14.04
CA PRO A 86 -16.88 -4.72 -13.77
C PRO A 86 -15.45 -4.97 -13.23
N LEU A 87 -14.52 -4.08 -13.53
CA LEU A 87 -13.16 -4.05 -12.98
C LEU A 87 -13.15 -3.93 -11.44
N LEU A 88 -14.04 -3.13 -10.85
CA LEU A 88 -14.10 -2.98 -9.39
C LEU A 88 -14.61 -4.26 -8.74
N LEU A 89 -15.64 -4.87 -9.32
CA LEU A 89 -16.15 -6.17 -8.86
C LEU A 89 -15.07 -7.25 -8.95
N LEU A 90 -14.32 -7.32 -10.06
CA LEU A 90 -13.23 -8.28 -10.20
C LEU A 90 -12.14 -8.08 -9.14
N ASN A 91 -11.75 -6.82 -8.87
CA ASN A 91 -10.77 -6.51 -7.83
C ASN A 91 -11.26 -6.87 -6.42
N ILE A 92 -12.52 -6.56 -6.12
CA ILE A 92 -13.13 -6.91 -4.83
C ILE A 92 -13.19 -8.44 -4.66
N LEU A 93 -13.63 -9.16 -5.68
CA LEU A 93 -13.68 -10.63 -5.67
C LEU A 93 -12.29 -11.24 -5.53
N ALA A 94 -11.29 -10.70 -6.22
CA ALA A 94 -9.90 -11.13 -6.09
C ALA A 94 -9.38 -10.93 -4.65
N GLN A 95 -9.64 -9.76 -4.05
CA GLN A 95 -9.23 -9.45 -2.68
C GLN A 95 -9.92 -10.38 -1.66
N ILE A 96 -11.23 -10.63 -1.84
CA ILE A 96 -11.99 -11.56 -0.98
C ILE A 96 -11.42 -12.97 -1.11
N PHE A 97 -11.12 -13.42 -2.34
CA PHE A 97 -10.54 -14.74 -2.57
C PHE A 97 -9.22 -14.90 -1.82
N GLN A 98 -8.34 -13.89 -1.87
CA GLN A 98 -7.09 -13.89 -1.09
C GLN A 98 -7.32 -14.01 0.42
N GLN A 99 -8.35 -13.36 0.95
CA GLN A 99 -8.65 -13.41 2.38
C GLN A 99 -9.28 -14.76 2.79
N VAL A 100 -10.12 -15.35 1.93
CA VAL A 100 -10.73 -16.67 2.12
C VAL A 100 -9.70 -17.80 2.04
N LEU A 101 -8.67 -17.67 1.19
CA LEU A 101 -7.51 -18.56 1.20
C LEU A 101 -6.77 -18.59 2.54
N GLY A 102 -7.11 -17.68 3.46
CA GLY A 102 -6.62 -17.71 4.83
C GLY A 102 -5.15 -17.32 4.92
N LEU A 103 -4.65 -16.49 4.02
CA LEU A 103 -3.26 -16.00 4.05
C LEU A 103 -2.89 -15.43 5.41
N ASP A 104 -3.77 -14.65 6.03
CA ASP A 104 -3.56 -14.13 7.38
C ASP A 104 -3.52 -15.26 8.41
N SER A 105 -4.43 -16.23 8.31
CA SER A 105 -4.46 -17.42 9.18
C SER A 105 -3.17 -18.23 9.08
N ILE A 106 -2.65 -18.46 7.87
CA ILE A 106 -1.37 -19.16 7.64
C ILE A 106 -0.21 -18.35 8.21
N LEU A 107 -0.22 -17.02 8.11
CA LEU A 107 0.79 -16.16 8.73
C LEU A 107 0.84 -16.31 10.26
N PHE A 108 -0.32 -16.36 10.91
CA PHE A 108 -0.40 -16.49 12.38
C PHE A 108 -0.15 -17.92 12.86
N PHE A 109 -0.74 -18.92 12.21
CA PHE A 109 -0.73 -20.31 12.67
C PHE A 109 0.28 -21.19 11.95
N GLY A 110 0.82 -20.76 10.81
CA GLY A 110 1.81 -21.51 10.03
C GLY A 110 3.03 -21.93 10.85
N PRO A 111 3.69 -20.99 11.57
CA PRO A 111 4.80 -21.34 12.46
C PRO A 111 4.43 -22.36 13.55
N LEU A 112 3.24 -22.24 14.14
CA LEU A 112 2.71 -23.16 15.16
C LEU A 112 2.47 -24.56 14.60
N LEU A 113 1.88 -24.65 13.41
CA LEU A 113 1.64 -25.92 12.70
C LEU A 113 2.97 -26.59 12.30
N LEU A 114 3.93 -25.83 11.78
CA LEU A 114 5.24 -26.34 11.37
C LEU A 114 6.08 -26.80 12.55
N GLN A 115 6.01 -26.09 13.68
CA GLN A 115 6.65 -26.49 14.93
C GLN A 115 6.04 -27.79 15.47
N SER A 116 4.71 -27.97 15.39
CA SER A 116 4.05 -29.22 15.77
C SER A 116 4.45 -30.41 14.88
N ALA A 117 4.76 -30.14 13.61
CA ALA A 117 5.26 -31.12 12.65
C ALA A 117 6.78 -31.41 12.77
N ARG A 118 7.46 -30.88 13.81
CA ARG A 118 8.92 -30.95 14.03
C ARG A 118 9.79 -30.40 12.88
N TYR A 119 9.23 -29.60 11.97
CA TYR A 119 10.01 -28.91 10.94
C TYR A 119 10.68 -27.67 11.54
N THR A 120 12.02 -27.67 11.58
CA THR A 120 12.87 -26.65 12.21
C THR A 120 12.86 -25.31 11.44
N TYR A 121 12.99 -24.21 12.19
CA TYR A 121 13.39 -22.81 11.91
C TYR A 121 13.28 -22.21 10.48
N ASN A 122 13.70 -22.90 9.43
CA ASN A 122 13.69 -22.37 8.05
C ASN A 122 12.28 -22.13 7.52
N ALA A 123 11.28 -22.89 7.99
CA ALA A 123 9.90 -22.77 7.52
C ALA A 123 9.16 -21.53 8.08
N SER A 124 9.62 -20.94 9.20
CA SER A 124 9.02 -19.73 9.76
C SER A 124 9.19 -18.49 8.87
N PHE A 125 10.24 -18.44 8.04
CA PHE A 125 10.47 -17.31 7.13
C PHE A 125 9.81 -17.50 5.76
N VAL A 126 9.60 -18.75 5.31
CA VAL A 126 8.97 -19.05 4.02
C VAL A 126 7.48 -18.66 4.02
N VAL A 127 6.82 -18.78 5.18
CA VAL A 127 5.40 -18.47 5.32
C VAL A 127 5.11 -16.97 5.07
N PRO A 128 5.75 -16.01 5.76
CA PRO A 128 5.55 -14.58 5.47
C PRO A 128 5.91 -14.20 4.03
N LEU A 129 7.01 -14.72 3.48
CA LEU A 129 7.47 -14.39 2.13
C LEU A 129 6.48 -14.85 1.05
N SER A 130 5.94 -16.06 1.18
CA SER A 130 4.95 -16.58 0.23
C SER A 130 3.65 -15.78 0.25
N ALA A 131 3.18 -15.36 1.43
CA ALA A 131 2.01 -14.51 1.55
C ALA A 131 2.22 -13.14 0.88
N GLU A 132 3.43 -12.58 0.99
CA GLU A 132 3.76 -11.28 0.41
C GLU A 132 3.85 -11.32 -1.12
N ILE A 133 4.39 -12.41 -1.69
CA ILE A 133 4.39 -12.64 -3.15
C ILE A 133 2.95 -12.69 -3.69
N VAL A 134 2.06 -13.43 -3.02
CA VAL A 134 0.65 -13.53 -3.43
C VAL A 134 -0.04 -12.16 -3.40
N ARG A 135 0.24 -11.36 -2.37
CA ARG A 135 -0.31 -10.00 -2.23
C ARG A 135 0.20 -9.06 -3.33
N ALA A 136 1.51 -9.09 -3.61
CA ALA A 136 2.11 -8.30 -4.67
C ALA A 136 1.57 -8.68 -6.06
N GLY A 137 1.34 -9.97 -6.30
CA GLY A 137 0.75 -10.47 -7.55
C GLY A 137 -0.64 -9.90 -7.82
N VAL A 138 -1.51 -9.86 -6.80
CA VAL A 138 -2.85 -9.28 -6.96
C VAL A 138 -2.80 -7.77 -7.12
N ALA A 139 -1.95 -7.05 -6.37
CA ALA A 139 -1.77 -5.61 -6.58
C ALA A 139 -1.28 -5.29 -8.00
N GLY A 140 -0.37 -6.10 -8.54
CA GLY A 140 0.09 -6.00 -9.92
C GLY A 140 -1.02 -6.26 -10.93
N LEU A 141 -1.85 -7.29 -10.71
CA LEU A 141 -3.00 -7.60 -11.57
C LEU A 141 -4.04 -6.48 -11.55
N THR A 142 -4.29 -5.89 -10.38
CA THR A 142 -5.14 -4.71 -10.23
C THR A 142 -4.60 -3.55 -11.05
N TYR A 143 -3.31 -3.23 -10.93
CA TYR A 143 -2.67 -2.15 -11.66
C TYR A 143 -2.71 -2.37 -13.18
N LEU A 144 -2.41 -3.59 -13.64
CA LEU A 144 -2.48 -3.97 -15.05
C LEU A 144 -3.90 -3.83 -15.60
N SER A 145 -4.91 -4.26 -14.83
CA SER A 145 -6.32 -4.11 -15.19
C SER A 145 -6.75 -2.65 -15.30
N TYR A 146 -6.24 -1.76 -14.45
CA TYR A 146 -6.46 -0.32 -14.55
C TYR A 146 -5.77 0.30 -15.78
N ASN A 147 -4.57 -0.15 -16.13
CA ASN A 147 -3.84 0.36 -17.30
C ASN A 147 -4.40 -0.15 -18.64
N PHE A 148 -4.91 -1.38 -18.68
CA PHE A 148 -5.43 -2.00 -19.91
C PHE A 148 -6.86 -1.54 -20.26
N PHE A 149 -7.67 -1.16 -19.27
CA PHE A 149 -9.07 -0.71 -19.47
C PHE A 149 -9.33 0.78 -19.12
N GLY A 150 -8.32 1.51 -18.66
CA GLY A 150 -8.40 2.91 -18.20
C GLY A 150 -8.37 3.94 -19.32
#